data_AF-A0A0J0YL96-F1
#
_entry.id   AF-A0A0J0YL96-F1
#
_cell.length_a   1.000
_cell.length_b   1.000
_cell.length_c   1.000
_cell.angle_alpha   90.00
_cell.angle_beta   90.00
_cell.angle_gamma   90.00
#
_symmetry.space_group_name_H-M   'P 1'
#
loop_
_entity.id
_entity.type
_entity.pdbx_description
1 polymer ?
#
loop_
_entity_poly.entity_id
_entity_poly.type
_entity_poly.pdbx_seq_one_letter_code
_entity_poly.pdbx_strand_id
1 'polypeptide(L)'
;MSGIILFLLVTSPLIFQILFGRKAIAESIKLNLSQVCLISFISQIVFFFLASEILSSNLEGRSHCGMPFVGLLVLNFFFIIVLFITMLIQFFIKRSYDSEEQE
;
A
#
# COMPACT_ATOMS: atom_id res chain seq x y z
N MET A 1 -10.36 6.94 19.32
CA MET A 1 -10.74 7.14 17.90
C MET A 1 -9.55 7.23 16.94
N SER A 2 -8.31 7.52 17.38
CA SER A 2 -7.13 7.67 16.50
C SER A 2 -6.61 6.36 15.84
N GLY A 3 -6.72 5.21 16.52
CA GLY A 3 -6.19 3.93 16.01
C GLY A 3 -6.83 3.42 14.71
N ILE A 4 -8.14 3.66 14.52
CA ILE A 4 -8.85 3.26 13.29
C ILE A 4 -8.36 4.10 12.10
N ILE A 5 -8.11 5.40 12.32
CA ILE A 5 -7.59 6.29 11.28
C ILE A 5 -6.21 5.84 10.83
N LEU A 6 -5.31 5.51 11.76
CA LEU A 6 -3.98 4.97 11.45
C LEU A 6 -4.08 3.69 10.61
N PHE A 7 -4.99 2.78 10.98
CA PHE A 7 -5.19 1.54 10.24
C PHE A 7 -5.71 1.78 8.82
N LEU A 8 -6.71 2.65 8.66
CA LEU A 8 -7.25 3.02 7.36
C LEU A 8 -6.19 3.69 6.47
N LEU A 9 -5.35 4.54 7.05
CA LEU A 9 -4.29 5.25 6.34
C LEU A 9 -3.24 4.26 5.79
N VAL A 10 -2.78 3.31 6.60
CA VAL A 10 -1.78 2.31 6.19
C VAL A 10 -2.34 1.27 5.21
N THR A 11 -3.66 1.00 5.28
CA THR A 11 -4.34 0.02 4.40
C THR A 11 -4.77 0.63 3.05
N SER A 12 -4.97 1.94 2.97
CA SER A 12 -5.44 2.65 1.78
C SER A 12 -4.66 2.34 0.48
N PRO A 13 -3.31 2.30 0.48
CA PRO A 13 -2.54 2.05 -0.74
C PRO A 13 -2.72 0.61 -1.25
N LEU A 14 -2.90 -0.35 -0.34
CA LEU A 14 -3.24 -1.73 -0.68
C LEU A 14 -4.58 -1.81 -1.41
N ILE A 15 -5.60 -1.12 -0.88
CA ILE A 15 -6.93 -1.07 -1.50
C ILE A 15 -6.84 -0.41 -2.88
N PHE A 16 -6.09 0.68 -3.01
CA PHE A 16 -5.84 1.34 -4.29
C PHE A 16 -5.16 0.40 -5.30
N GLN A 17 -4.13 -0.33 -4.90
CA GLN A 17 -3.42 -1.31 -5.74
C GLN A 17 -4.36 -2.44 -6.22
N ILE A 18 -5.24 -2.95 -5.37
CA ILE A 18 -6.18 -4.02 -5.75
C ILE A 18 -7.23 -3.51 -6.75
N LEU A 19 -7.80 -2.32 -6.49
CA LEU A 19 -8.87 -1.77 -7.31
C LEU A 19 -8.36 -1.24 -8.66
N PHE A 20 -7.33 -0.40 -8.63
CA PHE A 20 -6.79 0.23 -9.83
C PHE A 20 -5.83 -0.67 -10.58
N GLY A 21 -5.13 -1.59 -9.90
CA GLY A 21 -4.26 -2.57 -10.55
C GLY A 21 -5.05 -3.49 -11.46
N ARG A 22 -6.19 -4.02 -10.99
CA ARG A 22 -7.10 -4.82 -11.84
C ARG A 22 -7.65 -4.02 -13.02
N LYS A 23 -8.02 -2.76 -12.79
CA LYS A 23 -8.51 -1.87 -13.86
C LYS A 23 -7.43 -1.57 -14.90
N ALA A 24 -6.17 -1.44 -14.49
CA ALA A 24 -5.03 -1.22 -15.39
C ALA A 24 -4.68 -2.47 -16.20
N ILE A 25 -4.89 -3.68 -15.65
CA ILE A 25 -4.74 -4.94 -16.40
C ILE A 25 -5.79 -5.02 -17.51
N ALA A 26 -7.05 -4.74 -17.21
CA ALA A 26 -8.14 -4.76 -18.19
C ALA A 26 -8.14 -3.56 -19.16
N GLU A 27 -7.08 -2.74 -19.15
CA GLU A 27 -6.94 -1.49 -19.92
C GLU A 27 -8.14 -0.52 -19.83
N SER A 28 -8.93 -0.66 -18.77
CA SER A 28 -10.15 0.12 -18.54
C SER A 28 -9.89 1.55 -18.06
N ILE A 29 -8.62 1.90 -17.82
CA ILE A 29 -8.17 3.21 -17.33
C ILE A 29 -6.92 3.66 -18.07
N LYS A 30 -6.71 4.98 -18.15
CA LYS A 30 -5.53 5.60 -18.79
C LYS A 30 -4.20 5.35 -18.07
N LEU A 31 -4.22 4.79 -16.85
CA LEU A 31 -3.03 4.56 -16.05
C LEU A 31 -2.45 3.18 -16.33
N ASN A 32 -1.16 3.15 -16.66
CA ASN A 32 -0.44 1.89 -16.84
C ASN A 32 -0.30 1.15 -15.50
N LEU A 33 -0.23 -0.18 -15.56
CA LEU A 33 0.00 -1.02 -14.37
C LEU A 33 1.23 -0.56 -13.58
N SER A 34 2.34 -0.26 -14.29
CA SER A 34 3.56 0.26 -13.68
C SER A 34 3.34 1.59 -12.93
N GLN A 35 2.53 2.50 -13.48
CA GLN A 35 2.21 3.76 -12.82
C GLN A 35 1.37 3.53 -11.55
N VAL A 36 0.36 2.65 -11.62
CA VAL A 36 -0.45 2.29 -10.43
C VAL A 36 0.44 1.71 -9.34
N CYS A 37 1.35 0.80 -9.68
CA CYS A 37 2.28 0.20 -8.74
C CYS A 37 3.22 1.25 -8.09
N LEU A 38 3.79 2.16 -8.88
CA LEU A 38 4.66 3.23 -8.36
C LEU A 38 3.89 4.17 -7.43
N ILE A 39 2.67 4.55 -7.80
CA ILE A 39 1.81 5.42 -6.97
C ILE A 39 1.49 4.72 -5.64
N SER A 40 1.10 3.44 -5.66
CA SER A 40 0.82 2.69 -4.44
C SER A 40 2.05 2.58 -3.54
N PHE A 41 3.22 2.30 -4.11
CA PHE A 41 4.46 2.17 -3.35
C PHE A 41 4.87 3.49 -2.69
N ILE A 42 4.85 4.60 -3.43
CA ILE A 42 5.14 5.94 -2.90
C ILE A 42 4.11 6.31 -1.84
N SER A 43 2.83 6.04 -2.08
CA SER A 43 1.76 6.34 -1.13
C SER A 43 1.91 5.54 0.17
N GLN A 44 2.37 4.28 0.12
CA GLN A 44 2.65 3.46 1.30
C GLN A 44 3.74 4.09 2.19
N ILE A 45 4.79 4.65 1.57
CA ILE A 45 5.86 5.35 2.30
C ILE A 45 5.34 6.65 2.91
N VAL A 46 4.62 7.47 2.13
CA VAL A 46 4.07 8.75 2.61
C VAL A 46 3.10 8.53 3.76
N PHE A 47 2.19 7.56 3.64
CA PHE A 47 1.22 7.24 4.68
C PHE A 47 1.85 6.64 5.93
N PHE A 48 2.98 5.94 5.80
CA PHE A 48 3.76 5.52 6.95
C PHE A 48 4.28 6.72 7.75
N PHE A 49 4.94 7.68 7.09
CA PHE A 49 5.44 8.89 7.76
C PHE A 49 4.31 9.68 8.42
N LEU A 50 3.17 9.86 7.73
CA LEU A 50 2.00 10.51 8.32
C LEU A 50 1.45 9.74 9.51
N ALA A 51 1.38 8.40 9.44
CA ALA A 51 0.94 7.57 10.55
C ALA A 51 1.90 7.67 11.75
N SER A 52 3.21 7.75 11.51
CA SER A 52 4.23 7.96 12.54
C SER A 52 4.10 9.30 13.24
N GLU A 53 3.85 10.39 12.50
CA GLU A 53 3.64 11.73 13.06
C GLU A 53 2.34 11.82 13.88
N ILE A 54 1.24 11.25 13.37
CA ILE A 54 -0.03 11.16 14.09
C ILE A 54 0.16 10.33 15.37
N LEU A 55 0.90 9.22 15.31
CA LEU A 55 1.16 8.40 16.48
C LEU A 55 2.03 9.15 17.51
N SER A 56 3.06 9.86 17.07
CA SER A 56 3.95 10.67 17.91
C SER A 56 3.17 11.73 18.68
N SER A 57 2.39 12.54 17.96
CA SER A 57 1.54 13.59 18.54
C SER A 57 0.47 13.05 19.51
N ASN A 58 -0.05 11.83 19.28
CA ASN A 58 -1.00 11.19 20.19
C ASN A 58 -0.35 10.63 21.47
N LEU A 59 0.97 10.39 21.45
CA LEU A 59 1.73 9.82 22.56
C LEU A 59 2.52 10.87 23.36
N GLU A 60 2.54 12.12 22.86
CA GLU A 60 3.22 13.25 23.48
C GLU A 60 2.75 13.42 24.93
N GLY A 61 3.67 13.21 25.88
CA GLY A 61 3.41 13.29 27.33
C GLY A 61 2.85 12.04 28.01
N ARG A 62 2.61 10.92 27.31
CA ARG A 62 2.02 9.69 27.90
C ARG A 62 2.81 8.40 27.72
N SER A 63 3.82 8.33 26.86
CA SER A 63 4.52 7.07 26.60
C SER A 63 6.01 7.27 26.38
N HIS A 64 6.81 6.85 27.37
CA HIS A 64 8.27 6.75 27.26
C HIS A 64 8.74 5.51 26.48
N CYS A 65 7.83 4.59 26.14
CA CYS A 65 8.18 3.34 25.49
C CYS A 65 7.80 3.40 24.00
N GLY A 66 8.78 3.23 23.11
CA GLY A 66 8.60 3.20 21.65
C GLY A 66 7.86 1.98 21.10
N MET A 67 7.27 1.14 21.97
CA MET A 67 6.45 -0.02 21.59
C MET A 67 5.36 0.27 20.54
N PRO A 68 4.60 1.38 20.61
CA PRO A 68 3.62 1.70 19.58
C PRO A 68 4.24 1.89 18.19
N PHE A 69 5.45 2.45 18.15
CA PHE A 69 6.18 2.69 16.92
C PHE A 69 6.68 1.38 16.29
N VAL A 70 7.14 0.43 17.13
CA VAL A 70 7.50 -0.92 16.69
C VAL A 70 6.29 -1.64 16.09
N GLY A 71 5.13 -1.55 16.74
CA GLY A 71 3.89 -2.11 16.22
C GLY A 71 3.51 -1.54 14.86
N LEU A 72 3.61 -0.21 14.70
CA LEU A 72 3.36 0.45 13.42
C LEU A 72 4.35 0.01 12.34
N LEU A 73 5.63 -0.14 12.68
CA LEU A 73 6.68 -0.56 11.75
C LEU A 73 6.48 -2.00 11.27
N VAL A 74 6.17 -2.93 12.19
CA VAL A 74 5.87 -4.33 11.84
C VAL A 74 4.61 -4.42 10.97
N LEU A 75 3.57 -3.68 11.32
CA LEU A 75 2.34 -3.63 10.53
C LEU A 75 2.60 -3.08 9.12
N ASN A 76 3.37 -1.99 9.01
CA ASN A 76 3.71 -1.41 7.72
C ASN A 76 4.54 -2.37 6.86
N PHE A 77 5.51 -3.06 7.46
CA PHE A 77 6.32 -4.07 6.78
C PHE A 77 5.45 -5.22 6.24
N PHE A 78 4.49 -5.68 7.03
CA PHE A 78 3.50 -6.67 6.58
C PHE A 78 2.71 -6.16 5.36
N PHE A 79 2.19 -4.94 5.38
CA PHE A 79 1.47 -4.36 4.24
C PHE A 79 2.35 -4.17 3.00
N ILE A 80 3.64 -3.81 3.17
CA ILE A 80 4.60 -3.72 2.06
C ILE A 80 4.80 -5.09 1.41
N ILE A 81 4.93 -6.16 2.19
CA ILE A 81 5.04 -7.53 1.66
C ILE A 81 3.80 -7.87 0.85
N VAL A 82 2.61 -7.62 1.39
CA VAL A 82 1.36 -7.92 0.68
C VAL A 82 1.25 -7.08 -0.60
N LEU A 83 1.60 -5.78 -0.55
CA LEU A 83 1.66 -4.92 -1.74
C LEU A 83 2.58 -5.51 -2.81
N PHE A 84 3.79 -5.93 -2.42
CA PHE A 84 4.76 -6.52 -3.33
C PHE A 84 4.23 -7.82 -3.97
N ILE A 85 3.61 -8.70 -3.17
CA ILE A 85 2.96 -9.92 -3.68
C ILE A 85 1.85 -9.56 -4.68
N THR A 86 0.98 -8.60 -4.35
CA THR A 86 -0.09 -8.19 -5.27
C THR A 86 0.45 -7.60 -6.56
N MET A 87 1.54 -6.83 -6.50
CA MET A 87 2.21 -6.28 -7.68
C MET A 87 2.79 -7.38 -8.56
N LEU A 88 3.45 -8.39 -7.98
CA LEU A 88 3.96 -9.55 -8.74
C LEU A 88 2.82 -10.32 -9.41
N ILE A 89 1.76 -10.64 -8.68
CA ILE A 89 0.60 -11.36 -9.24
C ILE A 89 0.01 -10.58 -10.41
N GLN A 90 -0.21 -9.27 -10.24
CA GLN A 90 -0.75 -8.41 -11.30
C GLN A 90 0.17 -8.32 -12.52
N PHE A 91 1.49 -8.30 -12.31
CA PHE A 91 2.49 -8.32 -13.38
C PHE A 91 2.45 -9.63 -14.17
N PHE A 92 2.40 -10.78 -13.49
CA PHE A 92 2.28 -12.08 -14.15
C PHE A 92 0.97 -12.23 -14.91
N ILE A 93 -0.14 -11.76 -14.34
CA ILE A 93 -1.44 -11.76 -15.03
C ILE A 93 -1.34 -10.94 -16.32
N LYS A 94 -0.89 -9.68 -16.26
CA LYS A 94 -0.77 -8.85 -17.48
C LYS A 94 0.12 -9.52 -18.53
N ARG A 95 1.27 -10.07 -18.12
CA ARG A 95 2.16 -10.79 -19.03
C ARG A 95 1.50 -12.01 -19.69
N SER A 96 0.63 -12.72 -18.97
CA SER A 96 -0.11 -13.86 -19.54
C SER A 96 -1.10 -13.41 -20.61
N TYR A 97 -1.87 -12.34 -20.35
CA TYR A 97 -2.81 -11.76 -21.32
C TYR A 97 -2.09 -11.28 -22.60
N ASP A 98 -0.97 -10.57 -22.45
CA ASP A 98 -0.18 -10.09 -23.59
C ASP A 98 0.43 -11.26 -24.42
N SER A 99 0.57 -12.45 -23.84
CA SER A 99 1.11 -13.63 -24.52
C SER A 99 0.04 -14.40 -25.32
N GLU A 100 -1.22 -14.35 -24.89
CA GLU A 100 -2.35 -15.01 -25.59
C GLU A 100 -2.84 -14.20 -26.81
N GLU A 101 -2.65 -12.88 -26.81
CA GLU A 101 -3.08 -12.01 -27.92
C GLU A 101 -2.14 -12.07 -29.15
N GLN A 102 -1.01 -12.77 -29.04
CA GLN A 102 -0.04 -12.98 -30.14
C GLN A 102 -0.16 -14.34 -30.85
N GLU A 103 -1.16 -15.16 -30.50
CA GLU A 103 -1.45 -16.45 -31.16
C GLU A 103 -2.59 -16.36 -32.19
#